data_AF-A0A944TMW0-F1
#
_entry.id   AF-A0A944TMW0-F1
#
_cell.length_a   1.000
_cell.length_b   1.000
_cell.length_c   1.000
_cell.angle_alpha   90.00
_cell.angle_beta   90.00
_cell.angle_gamma   90.00
#
_symmetry.space_group_name_H-M   'P 1'
#
loop_
_entity.id
_entity.type
_entity.pdbx_description
1 polymer ?
#
loop_
_entity_poly.entity_id
_entity_poly.type
_entity_poly.pdbx_seq_one_letter_code
_entity_poly.pdbx_strand_id
1 'polypeptide(L)' 'MNDDDQGEQVKEAVVDKIQEIFEKAKVDLAKIECPEHGSALLKFEFDRGAGRFKIETCCDGGEKLVNDAIALL' A
#
# COMPACT_ATOMS: atom_id res chain seq x y z
N MET A 1 -17.85 22.21 27.89
CA MET A 1 -16.79 21.19 27.78
C MET A 1 -16.92 20.63 26.38
N ASN A 2 -15.84 20.73 25.59
CA ASN A 2 -15.85 20.62 24.12
C ASN A 2 -16.10 19.19 23.63
N ASP A 3 -16.90 19.11 22.57
CA ASP A 3 -17.36 17.96 21.80
C ASP A 3 -16.28 17.48 20.79
N ASP A 4 -15.04 17.23 21.24
CA ASP A 4 -13.90 16.91 20.35
C ASP A 4 -13.41 15.45 20.41
N ASP A 5 -14.02 14.58 21.21
CA ASP A 5 -13.48 13.23 21.50
C ASP A 5 -13.78 12.17 20.41
N GLN A 6 -14.72 12.42 19.50
CA GLN A 6 -15.08 11.45 18.44
C GLN A 6 -14.10 11.43 17.25
N GLY A 7 -13.32 12.50 17.04
CA GLY A 7 -12.45 12.63 15.87
C GLY A 7 -11.16 11.82 15.94
N GLU A 8 -10.70 11.49 17.14
CA GLU A 8 -9.41 10.82 17.37
C GLU A 8 -9.55 9.29 17.27
N GLN A 9 -10.64 8.73 17.81
CA GLN A 9 -10.93 7.29 17.73
C GLN A 9 -11.13 6.79 16.28
N VAL A 10 -11.70 7.63 15.40
CA VAL A 10 -11.88 7.29 13.98
C VAL A 10 -10.53 7.16 13.27
N LYS A 11 -9.53 7.96 13.66
CA LYS A 11 -8.21 7.94 13.00
C LYS A 11 -7.43 6.67 13.30
N GLU A 12 -7.49 6.17 14.54
CA GLU A 12 -6.76 4.95 14.90
C GLU A 12 -7.33 3.71 14.19
N ALA A 13 -8.65 3.53 14.18
CA ALA A 13 -9.28 2.40 13.48
C ALA A 13 -9.03 2.39 11.96
N VAL A 14 -8.89 3.58 11.35
CA VAL A 14 -8.54 3.74 9.94
C VAL A 14 -7.07 3.37 9.71
N VAL A 15 -6.16 3.78 10.60
CA VAL A 15 -4.73 3.46 10.50
C VAL A 15 -4.49 1.96 10.61
N ASP A 16 -5.20 1.26 11.50
CA ASP A 16 -5.11 -0.19 11.67
C ASP A 16 -5.54 -0.93 10.39
N LYS A 17 -6.70 -0.56 9.84
CA LYS A 17 -7.18 -1.12 8.56
C LYS A 17 -6.23 -0.86 7.40
N ILE A 18 -5.65 0.35 7.33
CA ILE A 18 -4.67 0.68 6.29
C ILE A 18 -3.43 -0.20 6.45
N GLN A 19 -3.01 -0.48 7.68
CA GLN A 19 -1.88 -1.36 7.95
C GLN A 19 -2.17 -2.81 7.54
N GLU A 20 -3.37 -3.33 7.82
CA GLU A 20 -3.79 -4.65 7.34
C GLU A 20 -3.84 -4.74 5.81
N ILE A 21 -4.40 -3.72 5.15
CA ILE A 21 -4.43 -3.64 3.68
C ILE A 21 -3.00 -3.57 3.14
N PHE A 22 -2.13 -2.79 3.77
CA PHE A 22 -0.73 -2.67 3.39
C PHE A 22 0.01 -4.01 3.52
N GLU A 23 -0.16 -4.74 4.62
CA GLU A 23 0.47 -6.05 4.80
C GLU A 23 -0.03 -7.08 3.79
N LYS A 24 -1.34 -7.11 3.51
CA LYS A 24 -1.90 -7.97 2.46
C LYS A 24 -1.36 -7.58 1.08
N ALA A 25 -1.44 -6.30 0.74
CA ALA A 25 -0.91 -5.77 -0.52
C ALA A 25 0.57 -6.11 -0.66
N LYS A 26 1.38 -5.97 0.40
CA LYS A 26 2.80 -6.33 0.36
C LYS A 26 3.03 -7.79 0.02
N VAL A 27 2.24 -8.71 0.60
CA VAL A 27 2.35 -10.15 0.32
C VAL A 27 1.93 -10.48 -1.11
N ASP A 28 0.85 -9.87 -1.61
CA ASP A 28 0.39 -10.13 -2.97
C ASP A 28 1.27 -9.46 -4.03
N LEU A 29 1.71 -8.23 -3.79
CA LEU A 29 2.64 -7.52 -4.66
C LEU A 29 4.03 -8.16 -4.70
N ALA A 30 4.48 -8.79 -3.61
CA ALA A 30 5.74 -9.54 -3.60
C ALA A 30 5.69 -10.81 -4.49
N LYS A 31 4.50 -11.32 -4.82
CA LYS A 31 4.33 -12.43 -5.76
C LYS A 31 4.26 -11.97 -7.21
N ILE A 32 4.14 -10.66 -7.46
CA ILE A 32 4.09 -10.12 -8.82
C ILE A 32 5.51 -10.16 -9.39
N GLU A 33 5.71 -11.09 -10.32
CA GLU A 33 6.96 -11.23 -11.04
C GLU A 33 6.92 -10.45 -12.35
N CYS A 34 7.97 -9.67 -12.61
CA CYS A 34 8.17 -9.03 -13.89
C CYS A 34 8.89 -10.02 -14.82
N PRO A 35 8.35 -10.32 -16.02
CA PRO A 35 8.96 -11.28 -16.93
C PRO A 35 10.35 -10.87 -17.42
N GLU A 36 10.71 -9.59 -17.34
CA GLU A 36 12.02 -9.08 -17.79
C GLU A 36 13.07 -9.00 -16.66
N HIS A 37 12.64 -8.73 -15.42
CA HIS A 37 13.55 -8.42 -14.30
C HIS A 37 13.42 -9.39 -13.11
N GLY A 38 12.48 -10.33 -13.15
CA GLY A 38 12.16 -11.23 -12.04
C GLY A 38 11.12 -10.61 -11.11
N SER A 39 11.48 -9.60 -10.32
CA SER A 39 10.53 -8.94 -9.40
C SER A 39 9.97 -7.66 -9.99
N ALA A 40 8.63 -7.53 -10.04
CA ALA A 40 7.98 -6.31 -10.49
C ALA A 40 8.02 -5.21 -9.43
N LEU A 41 7.87 -5.59 -8.16
CA LEU A 41 7.93 -4.70 -7.02
C LEU A 41 9.36 -4.65 -6.46
N LEU A 42 9.97 -3.46 -6.48
CA LEU A 42 11.28 -3.23 -5.86
C LEU A 42 11.13 -2.69 -4.43
N LYS A 43 10.21 -1.74 -4.23
CA LYS A 43 9.98 -1.11 -2.93
C LYS A 43 8.50 -0.85 -2.70
N PHE A 44 8.03 -1.12 -1.50
CA PHE A 44 6.68 -0.82 -1.07
C PHE A 44 6.71 -0.30 0.36
N GLU A 45 6.48 0.99 0.52
CA GLU A 45 6.50 1.70 1.80
C GLU A 45 5.21 2.49 1.98
N PHE A 46 4.72 2.54 3.22
CA PHE A 46 3.58 3.36 3.58
C PHE A 46 4.04 4.52 4.46
N ASP A 47 3.87 5.74 3.96
CA ASP A 47 4.16 6.96 4.70
C ASP A 47 2.93 7.39 5.51
N ARG A 48 2.96 7.08 6.81
CA ARG A 48 1.88 7.43 7.75
C ARG A 48 1.72 8.94 7.94
N GLY A 49 2.79 9.72 7.83
CA GLY A 49 2.76 11.16 8.04
C GLY A 49 2.08 11.91 6.89
N ALA A 50 2.28 11.43 5.66
CA ALA A 50 1.69 11.99 4.45
C ALA A 50 0.40 11.27 4.00
N GLY A 51 0.09 10.10 4.58
CA GLY A 51 -1.03 9.26 4.16
C GLY A 51 -0.86 8.74 2.72
N ARG A 52 0.38 8.48 2.29
CA ARG A 52 0.71 8.09 0.91
C ARG A 52 1.48 6.78 0.86
N PHE A 53 1.21 5.99 -0.18
CA PHE A 53 1.99 4.80 -0.50
C PHE A 53 3.11 5.19 -1.46
N LYS A 54 4.33 4.75 -1.15
CA LYS A 54 5.49 4.85 -2.01
C LYS A 54 5.75 3.47 -2.61
N ILE A 55 5.56 3.38 -3.91
CA ILE A 55 5.69 2.15 -4.68
C ILE A 55 6.79 2.37 -5.70
N GLU A 56 7.79 1.49 -5.69
CA GLU A 56 8.89 1.50 -6.64
C GLU A 56 8.89 0.17 -7.37
N THR A 57 8.88 0.22 -8.70
CA THR A 57 8.79 -0.96 -9.56
C THR A 57 10.00 -1.03 -10.48
N CYS A 58 10.25 -2.22 -11.04
CA CYS A 58 11.43 -2.44 -11.87
C CYS A 58 11.39 -1.72 -13.22
N CYS A 59 10.20 -1.55 -13.81
CA CYS A 59 9.96 -0.91 -15.10
C CYS A 59 8.47 -0.55 -15.25
N ASP A 60 8.09 0.18 -16.30
CA ASP A 60 6.68 0.52 -16.60
C ASP A 60 5.78 -0.73 -16.71
N GLY A 61 6.30 -1.83 -17.26
CA GLY A 61 5.58 -3.11 -17.31
C GLY A 61 5.30 -3.66 -15.91
N GLY A 62 6.30 -3.61 -15.01
CA GLY A 62 6.15 -3.97 -13.61
C GLY A 62 5.21 -3.02 -12.85
N GLU A 63 5.27 -1.73 -13.13
CA GLU A 63 4.34 -0.72 -12.59
C GLU A 63 2.91 -1.08 -12.93
N LYS A 64 2.64 -1.43 -14.19
CA LYS A 64 1.31 -1.82 -14.63
C LYS A 64 0.83 -3.09 -13.92
N LEU A 65 1.67 -4.12 -13.80
CA LEU A 65 1.33 -5.36 -13.08
C LEU A 65 1.02 -5.11 -11.59
N VAL A 66 1.83 -4.27 -10.94
CA VAL A 66 1.64 -3.87 -9.54
C VAL A 66 0.37 -3.04 -9.39
N ASN A 67 0.09 -2.08 -10.28
CA ASN A 67 -1.14 -1.30 -10.27
C ASN A 67 -2.39 -2.15 -10.51
N ASP A 68 -2.35 -3.11 -11.43
CA ASP A 68 -3.46 -4.04 -11.68
C ASP A 68 -3.75 -4.88 -10.41
N ALA A 69 -2.70 -5.37 -9.75
CA ALA A 69 -2.84 -6.10 -8.49
C ALA A 69 -3.40 -5.23 -7.34
N ILE A 70 -3.01 -3.96 -7.26
CA ILE A 70 -3.59 -3.00 -6.29
C ILE A 70 -5.06 -2.72 -6.60
N ALA A 71 -5.42 -2.59 -7.88
CA ALA A 71 -6.81 -2.33 -8.29
C ALA A 71 -7.76 -3.51 -8.00
N LEU A 72 -7.21 -4.72 -7.82
CA LEU A 72 -7.97 -5.94 -7.48
C LEU A 72 -8.11 -6.18 -5.97
N LEU A 73 -7.43 -5.40 -5.12
CA LEU A 73 -7.49 -5.46 -3.66
C LEU A 73 -8.60 -4.56 -3.09
#